data_AF-A0A5Y9JVF9-F1
#
_entry.id   AF-A0A5Y9JVF9-F1
#
_cell.length_a   1.000
_cell.length_b   1.000
_cell.length_c   1.000
_cell.angle_alpha   90.00
_cell.angle_beta   90.00
_cell.angle_gamma   90.00
#
_symmetry.space_group_name_H-M   'P 1'
#
loop_
_entity.id
_entity.type
_entity.pdbx_description
1 polymer ?
#
loop_
_entity_poly.entity_id
_entity_poly.type
_entity_poly.pdbx_seq_one_letter_code
_entity_poly.pdbx_strand_id
1 'polypeptide(L)'
;IMIGQDLAFDEEGNSHSKGFDFGEKFSGEENIDKLKVPAYAGKGEVLTHTTWNDYRIKLEYLFACNDQKAKFYNATEGGARINFTEELSFKECCEKLLTKEKPKFELPKSLTKNRSDKLLVKFK
;
A
#
# COMPACT_ATOMS: atom_id res chain seq x y z
N ILE A 1 -6.84 7.27 2.13
CA ILE A 1 -5.36 7.38 2.14
C ILE A 1 -4.85 6.02 1.69
N MET A 2 -4.11 5.95 0.60
CA MET A 2 -3.45 4.73 0.13
C MET A 2 -2.01 4.72 0.62
N ILE A 3 -1.54 3.57 1.11
CA ILE A 3 -0.20 3.36 1.66
C ILE A 3 0.28 1.94 1.34
N GLY A 4 1.50 1.81 0.80
CA GLY A 4 2.04 0.50 0.39
C GLY A 4 1.38 -0.08 -0.87
N GLN A 5 0.72 0.76 -1.68
CA GLN A 5 0.25 0.42 -3.02
C GLN A 5 1.05 1.24 -4.03
N ASP A 6 2.35 0.96 -4.09
CA ASP A 6 3.28 1.74 -4.92
C ASP A 6 3.01 1.50 -6.41
N LEU A 7 2.52 0.29 -6.77
CA LEU A 7 2.18 -0.11 -8.13
C LEU A 7 3.34 0.13 -9.12
N ALA A 8 4.55 0.03 -8.60
CA ALA A 8 5.79 0.28 -9.29
C ALA A 8 6.91 -0.52 -8.62
N PHE A 9 7.96 -0.80 -9.38
CA PHE A 9 9.22 -1.29 -8.86
C PHE A 9 10.03 -0.16 -8.24
N ASP A 10 10.89 -0.48 -7.27
CA ASP A 10 11.88 0.47 -6.77
C ASP A 10 13.04 0.68 -7.79
N GLU A 11 13.99 1.55 -7.44
CA GLU A 11 15.16 1.85 -8.29
C GLU A 11 16.08 0.65 -8.55
N GLU A 12 16.08 -0.33 -7.65
CA GLU A 12 16.84 -1.59 -7.77
C GLU A 12 16.05 -2.67 -8.53
N GLY A 13 14.80 -2.37 -8.90
CA GLY A 13 13.89 -3.27 -9.60
C GLY A 13 13.20 -4.28 -8.68
N ASN A 14 13.22 -4.07 -7.36
CA ASN A 14 12.49 -4.87 -6.39
C ASN A 14 11.00 -4.53 -6.43
N SER A 15 10.17 -5.54 -6.13
CA SER A 15 8.72 -5.42 -6.13
C SER A 15 8.11 -5.39 -4.73
N HIS A 16 8.87 -5.86 -3.74
CA HIS A 16 8.42 -5.97 -2.35
C HIS A 16 9.34 -5.18 -1.41
N SER A 17 8.80 -4.80 -0.26
CA SER A 17 9.54 -4.09 0.78
C SER A 17 10.69 -4.92 1.35
N LYS A 18 11.73 -4.23 1.84
CA LYS A 18 12.87 -4.86 2.50
C LYS A 18 12.44 -5.74 3.67
N GLY A 19 12.98 -6.97 3.72
CA GLY A 19 12.65 -7.95 4.75
C GLY A 19 11.33 -8.70 4.55
N PHE A 20 10.75 -8.66 3.34
CA PHE A 20 9.65 -9.56 2.99
C PHE A 20 10.12 -11.03 3.10
N ASP A 21 9.33 -11.88 3.78
CA ASP A 21 9.72 -13.24 4.17
C ASP A 21 10.14 -14.14 2.99
N PHE A 22 9.66 -13.83 1.78
CA PHE A 22 9.99 -14.56 0.56
C PHE A 22 10.96 -13.84 -0.38
N GLY A 23 11.58 -12.76 0.09
CA GLY A 23 12.55 -11.94 -0.66
C GLY A 23 11.92 -10.74 -1.37
N GLU A 24 12.72 -9.70 -1.60
CA GLU A 24 12.29 -8.41 -2.18
C GLU A 24 11.87 -8.51 -3.66
N LYS A 25 12.20 -9.64 -4.28
CA LYS A 25 11.84 -10.03 -5.65
C LYS A 25 11.03 -11.33 -5.67
N PHE A 26 10.00 -11.37 -4.83
CA PHE A 26 9.13 -12.53 -4.77
C PHE A 26 8.15 -12.49 -5.93
N SER A 27 7.98 -13.64 -6.58
CA SER A 27 7.26 -13.86 -7.84
C SER A 27 8.11 -13.56 -9.09
N GLY A 28 7.79 -14.25 -10.20
CA GLY A 28 8.54 -14.20 -11.47
C GLY A 28 8.50 -12.85 -12.21
N GLU A 29 8.30 -11.75 -11.47
CA GLU A 29 8.25 -10.35 -11.92
C GLU A 29 9.54 -9.87 -12.59
N GLU A 30 10.68 -10.53 -12.36
CA GLU A 30 11.89 -10.27 -13.14
C GLU A 30 11.71 -10.54 -14.64
N ASN A 31 10.84 -11.49 -15.01
CA ASN A 31 10.56 -11.89 -16.39
C ASN A 31 9.28 -11.27 -16.96
N ILE A 32 8.65 -10.35 -16.25
CA ILE A 32 7.44 -9.67 -16.71
C ILE A 32 7.83 -8.41 -17.47
N ASP A 33 7.18 -8.18 -18.62
CA ASP A 33 7.37 -6.96 -19.39
C ASP A 33 7.04 -5.72 -18.55
N LYS A 34 8.01 -4.82 -18.48
CA LYS A 34 7.92 -3.58 -17.73
C LYS A 34 7.57 -2.43 -18.66
N LEU A 35 6.72 -1.53 -18.18
CA LEU A 35 6.41 -0.26 -18.82
C LEU A 35 6.69 0.89 -17.86
N LYS A 36 6.87 2.09 -18.42
CA LYS A 36 7.05 3.31 -17.64
C LYS A 36 5.72 4.02 -17.44
N VAL A 37 5.51 4.53 -16.24
CA VAL A 37 4.37 5.39 -15.89
C VAL A 37 4.86 6.59 -15.10
N PRO A 38 4.12 7.72 -15.09
CA PRO A 38 4.51 8.89 -14.31
C PRO A 38 4.72 8.54 -12.83
N ALA A 39 5.84 9.00 -12.28
CA ALA A 39 6.17 8.80 -10.87
C ALA A 39 5.33 9.73 -9.97
N TYR A 40 5.20 9.35 -8.69
CA TYR A 40 4.68 10.18 -7.63
C TYR A 40 5.21 11.63 -7.72
N ALA A 41 4.37 12.62 -7.41
CA ALA A 41 4.63 14.05 -7.58
C ALA A 41 4.79 14.52 -9.04
N GLY A 42 4.57 13.63 -10.02
CA GLY A 42 4.76 13.93 -11.45
C GLY A 42 6.22 14.15 -11.83
N LYS A 43 7.16 13.70 -11.01
CA LYS A 43 8.60 13.92 -11.20
C LYS A 43 9.27 12.68 -11.77
N GLY A 44 9.33 12.60 -13.09
CA GLY A 44 9.94 11.49 -13.80
C GLY A 44 8.99 10.31 -13.96
N GLU A 45 9.57 9.12 -14.09
CA GLU A 45 8.85 7.89 -14.42
C GLU A 45 9.35 6.75 -13.53
N VAL A 46 8.45 5.83 -13.20
CA VAL A 46 8.76 4.57 -12.51
C VAL A 46 8.38 3.39 -13.40
N LEU A 47 9.06 2.26 -13.20
CA LEU A 47 8.71 1.02 -13.89
C LEU A 47 7.54 0.35 -13.18
N THR A 48 6.63 -0.21 -13.96
CA THR A 48 5.50 -1.03 -13.50
C THR A 48 5.26 -2.15 -14.50
N HIS A 49 4.34 -3.07 -14.21
CA HIS A 49 3.88 -4.06 -15.18
C HIS A 49 2.38 -3.90 -15.48
N THR A 50 1.91 -4.56 -16.53
CA THR A 50 0.56 -4.37 -17.07
C THR A 50 -0.54 -4.54 -16.02
N THR A 51 -0.46 -5.54 -15.16
CA THR A 51 -1.48 -5.80 -14.13
C THR A 51 -1.53 -4.69 -13.07
N TRP A 52 -0.38 -4.21 -12.60
CA TRP A 52 -0.35 -3.08 -11.67
C TRP A 52 -0.87 -1.79 -12.31
N ASN A 53 -0.51 -1.52 -13.58
CA ASN A 53 -1.01 -0.34 -14.27
C ASN A 53 -2.52 -0.43 -14.56
N ASP A 54 -3.05 -1.60 -14.90
CA ASP A 54 -4.50 -1.81 -15.03
C ASP A 54 -5.22 -1.57 -13.71
N TYR A 55 -4.67 -2.08 -12.60
CA TYR A 55 -5.21 -1.81 -11.26
C TYR A 55 -5.15 -0.31 -10.91
N ARG A 56 -4.04 0.36 -11.22
CA ARG A 56 -3.87 1.82 -11.07
C ARG A 56 -4.99 2.59 -11.79
N ILE A 57 -5.24 2.27 -13.07
CA ILE A 57 -6.28 2.92 -13.88
C ILE A 57 -7.69 2.66 -13.30
N LYS A 58 -7.95 1.45 -12.80
CA LYS A 58 -9.23 1.12 -12.15
C LYS A 58 -9.44 1.92 -10.86
N LEU A 59 -8.39 2.13 -10.07
CA LEU A 59 -8.44 3.01 -8.90
C LEU A 59 -8.71 4.46 -9.32
N GLU A 60 -8.02 4.97 -10.35
CA GLU A 60 -8.25 6.32 -10.89
C GLU A 60 -9.71 6.51 -11.32
N TYR A 61 -10.29 5.53 -12.02
CA TYR A 61 -11.71 5.56 -12.38
C TYR A 61 -12.63 5.59 -11.14
N LEU A 62 -12.36 4.73 -10.16
CA LEU A 62 -13.12 4.72 -8.90
C LEU A 62 -13.07 6.08 -8.21
N PHE A 63 -11.91 6.72 -8.15
CA PHE A 63 -11.74 8.02 -7.50
C PHE A 63 -12.44 9.14 -8.28
N ALA A 64 -12.29 9.16 -9.61
CA ALA A 64 -12.98 10.12 -10.47
C ALA A 64 -14.51 10.05 -10.30
N CYS A 65 -15.09 8.85 -10.18
CA CYS A 65 -16.53 8.68 -9.98
C CYS A 65 -17.04 9.03 -8.58
N ASN A 66 -16.15 9.26 -7.60
CA ASN A 66 -16.52 9.45 -6.20
C ASN A 66 -15.87 10.69 -5.56
N ASP A 67 -15.33 11.61 -6.36
CA ASP A 67 -14.67 12.84 -5.92
C ASP A 67 -15.56 13.74 -5.05
N GLN A 68 -16.87 13.75 -5.31
CA GLN A 68 -17.86 14.47 -4.50
C GLN A 68 -18.18 13.80 -3.15
N LYS A 69 -17.88 12.50 -3.00
CA LYS A 69 -18.25 11.72 -1.81
C LYS A 69 -17.09 11.56 -0.83
N ALA A 70 -15.86 11.52 -1.34
CA ALA A 70 -14.68 11.28 -0.55
C ALA A 70 -13.47 11.97 -1.18
N LYS A 71 -12.53 12.34 -0.31
CA LYS A 71 -11.24 12.86 -0.72
C LYS A 71 -10.21 11.73 -0.68
N PHE A 72 -9.56 11.50 -1.80
CA PHE A 72 -8.58 10.43 -1.96
C PHE A 72 -7.16 11.00 -1.88
N TYR A 73 -6.29 10.29 -1.16
CA TYR A 73 -4.91 10.69 -0.96
C TYR A 73 -3.97 9.56 -1.35
N ASN A 74 -2.98 9.88 -2.17
CA ASN A 74 -1.87 9.01 -2.50
C ASN A 74 -0.69 9.31 -1.58
N ALA A 75 -0.35 8.37 -0.70
CA ALA A 75 0.78 8.45 0.23
C ALA A 75 1.73 7.26 0.01
N THR A 76 2.08 7.05 -1.25
CA THR A 76 2.99 6.01 -1.72
C THR A 76 4.23 6.67 -2.34
N GLU A 77 4.97 7.43 -1.52
CA GLU A 77 6.19 8.09 -1.96
C GLU A 77 7.16 7.07 -2.60
N GLY A 78 7.59 7.36 -3.85
CA GLY A 78 8.43 6.44 -4.63
C GLY A 78 7.65 5.53 -5.59
N GLY A 79 6.33 5.47 -5.47
CA GLY A 79 5.46 4.70 -6.36
C GLY A 79 5.00 5.45 -7.62
N ALA A 80 4.02 4.87 -8.30
CA ALA A 80 3.35 5.46 -9.44
C ALA A 80 2.42 6.61 -9.03
N ARG A 81 2.30 7.63 -9.89
CA ARG A 81 1.27 8.66 -9.78
C ARG A 81 -0.10 8.04 -9.98
N ILE A 82 -1.06 8.40 -9.13
CA ILE A 82 -2.45 7.96 -9.23
C ILE A 82 -3.32 9.20 -9.39
N ASN A 83 -3.93 9.37 -10.57
CA ASN A 83 -4.79 10.51 -10.86
C ASN A 83 -6.04 10.54 -9.97
N PHE A 84 -6.67 11.72 -9.88
CA PHE A 84 -7.85 11.98 -9.06
C PHE A 84 -7.62 11.76 -7.55
N THR A 85 -6.36 11.84 -7.13
CA THR A 85 -5.94 11.85 -5.73
C THR A 85 -5.09 13.09 -5.43
N GLU A 86 -5.05 13.50 -4.17
CA GLU A 86 -4.03 14.44 -3.69
C GLU A 86 -2.80 13.68 -3.19
N GLU A 87 -1.63 14.14 -3.60
CA GLU A 87 -0.35 13.59 -3.16
C GLU A 87 0.08 14.28 -1.86
N LEU A 88 0.17 13.50 -0.79
CA LEU A 88 0.72 13.91 0.50
C LEU A 88 1.60 12.78 1.03
N SER A 89 2.67 13.10 1.75
CA SER A 89 3.40 12.06 2.48
C SER A 89 2.51 11.38 3.51
N PHE A 90 2.84 10.13 3.88
CA PHE A 90 2.07 9.46 4.94
C PHE A 90 2.11 10.23 6.26
N LYS A 91 3.26 10.86 6.55
CA LYS A 91 3.42 11.74 7.71
C LYS A 91 2.48 12.93 7.65
N GLU A 92 2.43 13.65 6.53
CA GLU A 92 1.50 14.79 6.36
C GLU A 92 0.05 14.37 6.44
N CYS A 93 -0.31 13.20 5.89
CA CYS A 93 -1.65 12.64 6.06
C CYS A 93 -1.98 12.43 7.55
N CYS A 94 -1.04 11.87 8.32
CA CYS A 94 -1.22 11.70 9.77
C CYS A 94 -1.42 13.04 10.47
N GLU A 95 -0.54 14.00 10.23
CA GLU A 95 -0.58 15.32 10.89
C GLU A 95 -1.84 16.12 10.55
N LYS A 96 -2.31 16.05 9.29
CA LYS A 96 -3.47 16.81 8.83
C LYS A 96 -4.81 16.13 9.14
N LEU A 97 -4.86 14.79 9.09
CA LEU A 97 -6.13 14.05 9.10
C LEU A 97 -6.38 13.27 10.40
N LEU A 98 -5.34 12.85 11.12
CA LEU A 98 -5.47 12.12 12.39
C LEU A 98 -5.49 13.08 13.59
N THR A 99 -6.45 14.00 13.57
CA THR A 99 -6.60 15.05 14.59
C THR A 99 -7.27 14.58 15.88
N LYS A 100 -7.84 13.36 15.88
CA LYS A 100 -8.51 12.78 17.05
C LYS A 100 -7.57 11.82 17.76
N GLU A 101 -7.53 11.92 19.08
CA GLU A 101 -6.82 10.92 19.89
C GLU A 101 -7.44 9.54 19.69
N LYS A 102 -6.59 8.55 19.40
CA LYS A 102 -7.02 7.17 19.32
C LYS A 102 -7.49 6.70 20.70
N PRO A 103 -8.65 6.04 20.81
CA PRO A 103 -9.03 5.39 22.06
C PRO A 103 -7.94 4.42 22.51
N LYS A 104 -7.56 4.50 23.79
CA LYS A 104 -6.64 3.54 24.39
C LYS A 104 -7.39 2.24 24.62
N PHE A 105 -7.07 1.22 23.83
CA PHE A 105 -7.54 -0.14 24.07
C PHE A 105 -6.57 -0.84 25.01
N GLU A 106 -7.11 -1.56 25.99
CA GLU A 106 -6.30 -2.52 26.75
C GLU A 106 -5.84 -3.62 25.80
N LEU A 107 -4.52 -3.84 25.73
CA LEU A 107 -4.00 -4.97 24.96
C LEU A 107 -4.53 -6.28 25.57
N PRO A 108 -4.95 -7.25 24.75
CA PRO A 108 -5.33 -8.56 25.25
C PRO A 108 -4.19 -9.13 26.09
N LYS A 109 -4.52 -9.66 27.28
CA LYS A 109 -3.54 -10.41 28.07
C LYS A 109 -3.07 -11.60 27.25
N SER A 110 -1.75 -11.77 27.12
CA SER A 110 -1.17 -12.94 26.49
C SER A 110 -1.75 -14.20 27.14
N LEU A 111 -2.20 -15.13 26.30
CA LEU A 111 -2.68 -16.41 26.78
C LEU A 111 -1.50 -17.20 27.38
N THR A 112 -1.72 -17.86 28.50
CA THR A 112 -0.77 -18.87 28.97
C THR A 112 -0.75 -20.03 27.97
N LYS A 113 0.40 -20.72 27.88
CA LYS A 113 0.56 -21.88 26.99
C LYS A 113 -0.61 -22.87 27.09
N ASN A 114 -0.98 -23.26 28.32
CA ASN A 114 -2.11 -24.16 28.57
C ASN A 114 -3.45 -23.64 28.04
N ARG A 115 -3.69 -22.32 28.09
CA ARG A 115 -4.92 -21.71 27.59
C ARG A 115 -4.93 -21.66 26.07
N SER A 116 -3.78 -21.36 25.44
CA SER A 116 -3.61 -21.44 23.99
C SER A 116 -3.84 -22.87 23.47
N ASP A 117 -3.21 -23.86 24.10
CA ASP A 117 -3.32 -25.27 23.72
C ASP A 117 -4.78 -25.77 23.82
N LYS A 118 -5.49 -25.41 24.90
CA LYS A 118 -6.90 -25.76 25.09
C LYS A 118 -7.83 -25.13 24.04
N LEU A 119 -7.51 -23.93 23.56
CA LEU A 119 -8.29 -23.27 22.50
C LEU A 119 -8.01 -23.93 21.15
N LEU A 120 -6.75 -24.22 20.82
CA LEU A 120 -6.38 -24.88 19.57
C LEU A 120 -7.03 -26.25 19.40
N VAL A 121 -7.16 -27.02 20.48
CA VAL A 121 -7.83 -28.32 20.46
C VAL A 121 -9.33 -28.21 20.12
N LYS A 122 -10.00 -27.08 20.41
CA LYS A 122 -11.41 -26.88 20.06
C LYS A 122 -11.66 -26.57 18.57
N PHE A 123 -10.62 -26.20 17.83
CA PHE A 123 -10.68 -25.90 16.39
C PHE A 123 -10.15 -27.05 15.53
N LYS A 124 -9.78 -28.19 16.14
CA LYS A 124 -9.56 -29.47 15.46
C LYS A 124 -10.83 -30.29 15.53
#